data_AF-A0AAV5FWT3-F1
#
_entry.id   AF-A0AAV5FWT3-F1
#
_cell.length_a   1.000
_cell.length_b   1.000
_cell.length_c   1.000
_cell.angle_alpha   90.00
_cell.angle_beta   90.00
_cell.angle_gamma   90.00
#
_symmetry.space_group_name_H-M   'P 1'
#
loop_
_entity.id
_entity.type
_entity.pdbx_description
1 polymer ?
#
loop_
_entity_poly.entity_id
_entity_poly.type
_entity_poly.pdbx_seq_one_letter_code
_entity_poly.pdbx_strand_id
1 'polypeptide(L)'
;MRLLNTFGGDGTELWSPESSTLLQVLVSIQGLVLTAQPYYNKAGYAIQAVTPVGHRNELPYSKNAYLLTLQTMLHLLCRPPSGFKDLVRDHFRCCGRYVLRACQAYLEGGCLVGRLDAEENATEASLEHPCSMGFCLALANTVPRITEALIDIGAQGCDQFNGLRVSASH
;
A
#
# COMPACT_ATOMS: atom_id res chain seq x y z
N MET A 1 -5.21 8.02 16.27
CA MET A 1 -4.01 7.55 17.00
C MET A 1 -4.00 8.13 18.41
N ARG A 2 -3.99 7.28 19.44
CA ARG A 2 -4.20 7.68 20.85
C ARG A 2 -3.08 8.59 21.38
N LEU A 3 -1.83 8.29 21.00
CA LEU A 3 -0.65 9.11 21.33
C LEU A 3 -0.66 10.52 20.71
N LEU A 4 -1.51 10.80 19.72
CA LEU A 4 -1.67 12.15 19.16
C LEU A 4 -2.99 12.79 19.59
N ASN A 5 -3.68 12.21 20.58
CA ASN A 5 -4.97 12.66 21.06
C ASN A 5 -6.06 12.76 19.97
N THR A 6 -5.94 11.95 18.90
CA THR A 6 -6.89 11.94 17.77
C THR A 6 -7.93 10.83 17.84
N PHE A 7 -7.81 9.93 18.84
CA PHE A 7 -8.72 8.81 19.11
C PHE A 7 -8.80 8.60 20.62
N GLY A 8 -9.97 8.19 21.13
CA GLY A 8 -10.18 7.91 22.56
C GLY A 8 -9.22 6.82 23.09
N GLY A 9 -8.62 7.08 24.24
CA GLY A 9 -7.65 6.23 24.94
C GLY A 9 -7.55 6.63 26.41
N ASP A 10 -6.99 5.75 27.24
CA ASP A 10 -6.85 5.98 28.69
C ASP A 10 -5.38 5.90 29.12
N GLY A 11 -5.00 6.69 30.13
CA GLY A 11 -3.70 6.63 30.78
C GLY A 11 -2.50 6.77 29.83
N THR A 12 -1.63 5.77 29.80
CA THR A 12 -0.36 5.75 29.03
C THR A 12 -0.54 5.72 27.51
N GLU A 13 -1.76 5.57 27.02
CA GLU A 13 -2.06 5.64 25.58
C GLU A 13 -2.16 7.09 25.07
N LEU A 14 -2.21 8.07 25.98
CA LEU A 14 -2.25 9.50 25.67
C LEU A 14 -0.84 10.11 25.64
N TRP A 15 -0.68 11.21 24.91
CA TRP A 15 0.59 11.92 24.84
C TRP A 15 1.03 12.41 26.22
N SER A 16 2.27 12.09 26.60
CA SER A 16 2.96 12.64 27.77
C SER A 16 4.24 13.33 27.32
N PRO A 17 4.42 14.63 27.58
CA PRO A 17 5.67 15.33 27.28
C PRO A 17 6.91 14.71 27.95
N GLU A 18 6.72 14.00 29.06
CA GLU A 18 7.81 13.44 29.87
C GLU A 18 8.28 12.05 29.40
N SER A 19 7.42 11.30 28.71
CA SER A 19 7.68 9.89 28.37
C SER A 19 7.34 9.51 26.93
N SER A 20 6.56 10.32 26.21
CA SER A 20 6.24 10.07 24.82
C SER A 20 7.37 10.48 23.89
N THR A 21 7.65 9.65 22.89
CA THR A 21 8.73 9.90 21.92
C THR A 21 8.22 9.90 20.49
N LEU A 22 8.95 10.58 19.59
CA LEU A 22 8.70 10.49 18.16
C LEU A 22 8.79 9.03 17.66
N LEU A 23 9.69 8.22 18.24
CA LEU A 23 9.79 6.81 17.90
C LEU A 23 8.50 6.05 18.22
N GLN A 24 7.89 6.28 19.39
CA GLN A 24 6.62 5.65 19.74
C GLN A 24 5.48 6.06 18.80
N VAL A 25 5.47 7.32 18.34
CA VAL A 25 4.54 7.80 17.32
C VAL A 25 4.74 7.04 16.02
N LEU A 26 5.98 6.90 15.54
CA LEU A 26 6.31 6.18 14.30
C LEU A 26 5.96 4.68 14.39
N VAL A 27 6.32 4.02 15.49
CA VAL A 27 5.98 2.60 15.73
C VAL A 27 4.47 2.41 15.82
N SER A 28 3.74 3.36 16.41
CA SER A 28 2.27 3.30 16.47
C SER A 28 1.64 3.44 15.09
N ILE A 29 2.18 4.29 14.22
CA ILE A 29 1.71 4.37 12.82
C ILE A 29 1.95 3.03 12.11
N GLN A 30 3.16 2.46 12.26
CA GLN A 30 3.49 1.19 11.64
C GLN A 30 2.61 0.04 12.13
N GLY A 31 2.34 -0.04 13.44
CA GLY A 31 1.57 -1.13 14.02
C GLY A 31 0.04 -0.99 13.93
N LEU A 32 -0.48 0.24 13.86
CA LEU A 32 -1.93 0.49 13.98
C LEU A 32 -2.56 1.05 12.70
N VAL A 33 -1.78 1.63 11.80
CA VAL A 33 -2.28 2.24 10.56
C VAL A 33 -1.87 1.42 9.34
N LEU A 34 -0.59 1.05 9.25
CA LEU A 34 -0.01 0.34 8.11
C LEU A 34 -0.15 -1.19 8.26
N THR A 35 -1.39 -1.67 8.44
CA THR A 35 -1.71 -3.08 8.64
C THR A 35 -2.11 -3.76 7.33
N ALA A 36 -2.00 -5.09 7.26
CA ALA A 36 -2.39 -5.88 6.08
C ALA A 36 -3.90 -5.79 5.76
N GLN A 37 -4.74 -5.52 6.77
CA GLN A 37 -6.19 -5.44 6.64
C GLN A 37 -6.71 -4.10 7.17
N PRO A 38 -6.47 -2.99 6.43
CA PRO A 38 -6.68 -1.64 6.95
C PRO A 38 -8.16 -1.31 7.21
N TYR A 39 -9.10 -2.07 6.64
CA TYR A 39 -10.54 -1.94 6.91
C TYR A 39 -10.87 -2.06 8.40
N TYR A 40 -10.21 -2.97 9.12
CA TYR A 40 -10.48 -3.22 10.54
C TYR A 40 -9.82 -2.21 11.48
N ASN A 41 -8.94 -1.34 10.97
CA ASN A 41 -8.33 -0.27 11.77
C ASN A 41 -9.33 0.83 12.15
N LYS A 42 -10.52 0.85 11.52
CA LYS A 42 -11.58 1.81 11.82
C LYS A 42 -12.19 1.54 13.20
N ALA A 43 -12.54 2.61 13.91
CA ALA A 43 -13.16 2.53 15.24
C ALA A 43 -14.35 1.55 15.23
N GLY A 44 -14.33 0.57 16.13
CA GLY A 44 -15.40 -0.42 16.27
C GLY A 44 -15.50 -1.45 15.14
N TYR A 45 -14.57 -1.49 14.19
CA TYR A 45 -14.61 -2.45 13.07
C TYR A 45 -13.83 -3.72 13.37
N ALA A 46 -13.01 -3.75 14.42
CA ALA A 46 -12.28 -4.95 14.86
C ALA A 46 -13.22 -6.16 15.08
N ILE A 47 -14.40 -5.94 15.67
CA ILE A 47 -15.40 -7.00 15.88
C ILE A 47 -15.99 -7.53 14.57
N GLN A 48 -15.87 -6.79 13.46
CA GLN A 48 -16.37 -7.22 12.15
C GLN A 48 -15.43 -8.24 11.49
N ALA A 49 -14.22 -8.44 12.01
CA ALA A 49 -13.25 -9.40 11.46
C ALA A 49 -13.77 -10.85 11.45
N VAL A 50 -14.73 -11.18 12.32
CA VAL A 50 -15.39 -12.50 12.38
C VAL A 50 -16.77 -12.51 11.72
N THR A 51 -17.17 -11.42 11.07
CA THR A 51 -18.51 -11.28 10.50
C THR A 51 -18.49 -11.41 8.97
N PRO A 52 -19.53 -12.01 8.36
CA PRO A 52 -19.66 -12.05 6.90
C PRO A 52 -19.64 -10.66 6.25
N VAL A 53 -20.18 -9.65 6.95
CA VAL A 53 -20.18 -8.25 6.49
C VAL A 53 -18.76 -7.70 6.42
N GLY A 54 -17.95 -7.92 7.46
CA GLY A 54 -16.56 -7.49 7.47
C GLY A 54 -15.75 -8.14 6.36
N HIS A 55 -15.86 -9.46 6.18
CA HIS A 55 -15.19 -10.17 5.09
C HIS A 55 -15.60 -9.66 3.71
N ARG A 56 -16.88 -9.34 3.51
CA ARG A 56 -17.38 -8.79 2.24
C ARG A 56 -16.83 -7.40 1.94
N ASN A 57 -16.59 -6.57 2.96
CA ASN A 57 -16.20 -5.17 2.79
C ASN A 57 -14.69 -4.94 2.83
N GLU A 58 -13.92 -5.85 3.42
CA GLU A 58 -12.48 -5.71 3.58
C GLU A 58 -11.76 -5.63 2.23
N LEU A 59 -12.04 -6.56 1.31
CA LEU A 59 -11.35 -6.60 0.03
C LEU A 59 -11.60 -5.36 -0.86
N PRO A 60 -12.84 -4.86 -1.06
CA PRO A 60 -13.08 -3.60 -1.76
C PRO A 60 -12.34 -2.42 -1.14
N TYR A 61 -12.26 -2.37 0.19
CA TYR A 61 -11.54 -1.33 0.91
C TYR A 61 -10.03 -1.40 0.64
N SER A 62 -9.43 -2.59 0.78
CA SER A 62 -8.00 -2.81 0.53
C SER A 62 -7.61 -2.47 -0.91
N LYS A 63 -8.45 -2.82 -1.89
CA LYS A 63 -8.27 -2.44 -3.31
C LYS A 63 -8.21 -0.93 -3.49
N ASN A 64 -9.15 -0.20 -2.91
CA ASN A 64 -9.17 1.27 -3.02
C ASN A 64 -7.97 1.90 -2.30
N ALA A 65 -7.63 1.41 -1.10
CA ALA A 65 -6.45 1.85 -0.36
C ALA A 65 -5.17 1.65 -1.18
N TYR A 66 -5.01 0.51 -1.85
CA TYR A 66 -3.86 0.23 -2.70
C TYR A 66 -3.77 1.18 -3.91
N LEU A 67 -4.87 1.47 -4.60
CA LEU A 67 -4.89 2.45 -5.69
C LEU A 67 -4.46 3.85 -5.21
N LEU A 68 -4.96 4.28 -4.05
CA LEU A 68 -4.56 5.55 -3.44
C LEU A 68 -3.08 5.55 -3.04
N THR A 69 -2.56 4.42 -2.57
CA THR A 69 -1.13 4.25 -2.30
C THR A 69 -0.30 4.47 -3.56
N LEU A 70 -0.64 3.82 -4.68
CA LEU A 70 0.06 4.01 -5.95
C LEU A 70 0.00 5.46 -6.45
N GLN A 71 -1.16 6.12 -6.34
CA GLN A 71 -1.30 7.53 -6.68
C GLN A 71 -0.43 8.42 -5.81
N THR A 72 -0.33 8.11 -4.51
CA THR A 72 0.52 8.84 -3.56
C THR A 72 2.00 8.62 -3.88
N MET A 73 2.42 7.39 -4.18
CA MET A 73 3.78 7.08 -4.63
C MET A 73 4.15 7.88 -5.88
N LEU A 74 3.27 7.88 -6.89
CA LEU A 74 3.47 8.67 -8.11
C LEU A 74 3.57 10.17 -7.81
N HIS A 75 2.72 10.69 -6.91
CA HIS A 75 2.80 12.08 -6.48
C HIS A 75 4.14 12.41 -5.83
N LEU A 76 4.65 11.55 -4.94
CA LEU A 76 5.94 11.74 -4.27
C LEU A 76 7.10 11.67 -5.26
N LEU A 77 7.05 10.76 -6.24
CA LEU A 77 8.05 10.66 -7.31
C LEU A 77 8.07 11.92 -8.18
N CYS A 78 6.92 12.46 -8.55
CA CYS A 78 6.83 13.66 -9.38
C CYS A 78 7.08 14.97 -8.62
N ARG A 79 6.66 15.04 -7.34
CA ARG A 79 6.68 16.26 -6.52
C ARG A 79 7.14 15.94 -5.09
N PRO A 80 8.41 15.55 -4.90
CA PRO A 80 8.92 15.24 -3.58
C PRO A 80 8.89 16.46 -2.67
N PRO A 81 8.50 16.32 -1.39
CA PRO A 81 8.55 17.41 -0.42
C PRO A 81 9.95 18.00 -0.30
N SER A 82 10.03 19.32 -0.07
CA SER A 82 11.32 20.00 0.14
C SER A 82 12.06 19.37 1.33
N GLY A 83 13.36 19.11 1.17
CA GLY A 83 14.18 18.42 2.17
C GLY A 83 14.10 16.89 2.15
N PHE A 84 13.15 16.29 1.42
CA PHE A 84 12.97 14.83 1.35
C PHE A 84 13.25 14.23 -0.04
N LYS A 85 13.76 15.02 -0.99
CA LYS A 85 13.97 14.60 -2.38
C LYS A 85 14.85 13.36 -2.49
N ASP A 86 16.01 13.38 -1.85
CA ASP A 86 16.95 12.26 -1.89
C ASP A 86 16.38 11.03 -1.17
N LEU A 87 15.72 11.22 -0.03
CA LEU A 87 15.06 10.13 0.70
C LEU A 87 13.99 9.42 -0.15
N VAL A 88 13.11 10.21 -0.79
CA VAL A 88 12.06 9.67 -1.66
C VAL A 88 12.68 8.91 -2.83
N ARG A 89 13.67 9.50 -3.51
CA ARG A 89 14.37 8.87 -4.63
C ARG A 89 15.03 7.56 -4.21
N ASP A 90 15.80 7.56 -3.12
CA ASP A 90 16.58 6.40 -2.70
C ASP A 90 15.66 5.29 -2.15
N HIS A 91 14.56 5.64 -1.48
CA HIS A 91 13.52 4.69 -1.09
C HIS A 91 12.95 3.96 -2.32
N PHE A 92 12.46 4.71 -3.31
CA PHE A 92 11.83 4.12 -4.50
C PHE A 92 12.84 3.42 -5.43
N ARG A 93 14.12 3.77 -5.38
CA ARG A 93 15.18 3.01 -6.06
C ARG A 93 15.30 1.58 -5.55
N CYS A 94 15.17 1.40 -4.23
CA CYS A 94 15.27 0.10 -3.58
C CYS A 94 13.95 -0.68 -3.62
N CYS A 95 12.82 0.00 -3.42
CA CYS A 95 11.52 -0.67 -3.29
C CYS A 95 10.73 -0.77 -4.61
N GLY A 96 11.10 -0.02 -5.66
CA GLY A 96 10.34 0.10 -6.90
C GLY A 96 10.00 -1.23 -7.57
N ARG A 97 10.95 -2.18 -7.58
CA ARG A 97 10.71 -3.52 -8.14
C ARG A 97 9.58 -4.27 -7.44
N TYR A 98 9.44 -4.12 -6.12
CA TYR A 98 8.42 -4.79 -5.33
C TYR A 98 7.03 -4.20 -5.63
N VAL A 99 6.96 -2.87 -5.81
CA VAL A 99 5.74 -2.20 -6.26
C VAL A 99 5.29 -2.73 -7.62
N LEU A 100 6.20 -2.88 -8.58
CA LEU A 100 5.87 -3.39 -9.91
C LEU A 100 5.49 -4.88 -9.90
N ARG A 101 6.16 -5.70 -9.08
CA ARG A 101 5.77 -7.11 -8.86
C ARG A 101 4.35 -7.24 -8.31
N ALA A 102 4.02 -6.47 -7.28
CA ALA A 102 2.67 -6.47 -6.71
C ALA A 102 1.63 -6.05 -7.75
N CYS A 103 1.92 -4.99 -8.53
CA CYS A 103 1.05 -4.57 -9.64
C CYS A 103 0.84 -5.69 -10.67
N GLN A 104 1.91 -6.38 -11.08
CA GLN A 104 1.84 -7.48 -12.03
C GLN A 104 1.01 -8.65 -11.48
N ALA A 105 1.30 -9.08 -10.24
CA ALA A 105 0.57 -10.18 -9.59
C ALA A 105 -0.94 -9.90 -9.50
N TYR A 106 -1.32 -8.65 -9.24
CA TYR A 106 -2.72 -8.25 -9.20
C TYR A 106 -3.37 -8.14 -10.59
N LEU A 107 -2.63 -7.70 -11.61
CA LEU A 107 -3.12 -7.63 -12.99
C LEU A 107 -3.32 -9.01 -13.63
N GLU A 108 -2.42 -9.95 -13.35
CA GLU A 108 -2.47 -11.33 -13.84
C GLU A 108 -3.53 -12.17 -13.11
N GLY A 109 -4.24 -11.58 -12.15
CA GLY A 109 -5.30 -12.25 -11.39
C GLY A 109 -4.78 -13.27 -10.38
N GLY A 110 -3.46 -13.29 -10.13
CA GLY A 110 -2.80 -14.30 -9.28
C GLY A 110 -2.97 -14.09 -7.78
N CYS A 111 -3.46 -12.92 -7.33
CA CYS A 111 -3.60 -12.65 -5.90
C CYS A 111 -4.63 -11.57 -5.55
N LEU A 112 -5.16 -11.65 -4.33
CA LEU A 112 -5.93 -10.60 -3.67
C LEU A 112 -5.03 -9.53 -3.06
N VAL A 113 -5.47 -8.27 -3.09
CA VAL A 113 -4.75 -7.17 -2.45
C VAL A 113 -4.55 -7.44 -0.96
N GLY A 114 -3.30 -7.32 -0.48
CA GLY A 114 -2.93 -7.58 0.91
C GLY A 114 -2.59 -9.05 1.25
N ARG A 115 -2.51 -9.93 0.25
CA ARG A 115 -2.24 -11.38 0.43
C ARG A 115 -0.95 -11.87 -0.24
N LEU A 116 -0.10 -10.94 -0.69
CA LEU A 116 1.23 -11.25 -1.20
C LEU A 116 2.17 -11.60 -0.04
N ASP A 117 3.18 -12.42 -0.32
CA ASP A 117 4.24 -12.70 0.65
C ASP A 117 5.20 -11.50 0.82
N ALA A 118 6.20 -11.64 1.70
CA ALA A 118 7.17 -10.58 1.96
C ALA A 118 8.03 -10.19 0.73
N GLU A 119 8.02 -10.99 -0.33
CA GLU A 119 8.71 -10.76 -1.59
C GLU A 119 7.77 -10.25 -2.71
N GLU A 120 6.51 -9.98 -2.35
CA GLU A 120 5.41 -9.58 -3.22
C GLU A 120 5.02 -10.65 -4.27
N ASN A 121 5.22 -11.94 -3.94
CA ASN A 121 4.78 -13.05 -4.79
C ASN A 121 3.36 -13.53 -4.42
N ALA A 122 2.67 -14.08 -5.41
CA ALA A 122 1.41 -14.78 -5.19
C ALA A 122 1.64 -16.09 -4.43
N THR A 123 0.85 -16.31 -3.38
CA THR A 123 0.83 -17.58 -2.63
C THR A 123 -0.25 -18.52 -3.20
N GLU A 124 -0.12 -19.83 -3.00
CA GLU A 124 -1.11 -20.81 -3.50
C GLU A 124 -2.55 -20.52 -3.02
N ALA A 125 -2.70 -20.01 -1.79
CA ALA A 125 -3.99 -19.60 -1.22
C ALA A 125 -4.59 -18.32 -1.86
N SER A 126 -3.82 -17.62 -2.68
CA SER A 126 -4.22 -16.36 -3.33
C SER A 126 -4.80 -16.54 -4.73
N LEU A 127 -4.64 -17.73 -5.31
CA LEU A 127 -5.06 -18.05 -6.68
C LEU A 127 -6.57 -18.32 -6.81
N GLU A 128 -7.29 -18.46 -5.70
CA GLU A 128 -8.71 -18.85 -5.73
C GLU A 128 -9.67 -17.68 -6.05
N HIS A 129 -9.23 -16.42 -5.95
CA HIS A 129 -10.11 -15.26 -6.09
C HIS A 129 -9.44 -14.14 -6.90
N PRO A 130 -9.74 -14.03 -8.21
CA PRO A 130 -9.14 -13.00 -9.06
C PRO A 130 -9.61 -11.59 -8.67
N CYS A 131 -8.76 -10.60 -8.95
CA CYS A 131 -9.11 -9.19 -8.77
C CYS A 131 -10.31 -8.80 -9.66
N SER A 132 -11.11 -7.84 -9.18
CA SER A 132 -12.29 -7.38 -9.92
C SER A 132 -11.87 -6.59 -11.15
N MET A 133 -12.56 -6.78 -12.29
CA MET A 133 -12.25 -6.11 -13.56
C MET A 133 -12.04 -4.59 -13.41
N GLY A 134 -12.93 -3.89 -12.69
CA GLY A 134 -12.81 -2.45 -12.48
C GLY A 134 -11.53 -2.03 -11.74
N PHE A 135 -11.04 -2.87 -10.82
CA PHE A 135 -9.77 -2.65 -10.15
C PHE A 135 -8.60 -2.89 -11.10
N CYS A 136 -8.63 -3.98 -11.88
CA CYS A 136 -7.59 -4.27 -12.87
C CYS A 136 -7.49 -3.14 -13.92
N LEU A 137 -8.62 -2.59 -14.38
CA LEU A 137 -8.65 -1.43 -15.28
C LEU A 137 -8.04 -0.18 -14.64
N ALA A 138 -8.41 0.13 -13.39
CA ALA A 138 -7.82 1.27 -12.67
C ALA A 138 -6.30 1.12 -12.48
N LEU A 139 -5.86 -0.11 -12.20
CA LEU A 139 -4.46 -0.46 -12.06
C LEU A 139 -3.73 -0.34 -13.40
N ALA A 140 -4.28 -0.89 -14.48
CA ALA A 140 -3.71 -0.81 -15.83
C ALA A 140 -3.53 0.64 -16.32
N ASN A 141 -4.38 1.57 -15.87
CA ASN A 141 -4.22 3.00 -16.16
C ASN A 141 -3.12 3.69 -15.34
N THR A 142 -2.79 3.14 -14.17
CA THR A 142 -1.83 3.75 -13.22
C THR A 142 -0.42 3.16 -13.39
N VAL A 143 -0.33 1.86 -13.68
CA VAL A 143 0.91 1.10 -13.76
C VAL A 143 1.91 1.69 -14.78
N PRO A 144 1.52 2.05 -16.03
CA PRO A 144 2.47 2.62 -16.98
C PRO A 144 3.18 3.88 -16.45
N ARG A 145 2.43 4.73 -15.74
CA ARG A 145 2.93 6.01 -15.20
C ARG A 145 3.90 5.80 -14.04
N ILE A 146 3.61 4.86 -13.15
CA ILE A 146 4.53 4.57 -12.03
C ILE A 146 5.77 3.80 -12.53
N THR A 147 5.62 2.90 -13.50
CA THR A 147 6.76 2.22 -14.14
C THR A 147 7.71 3.22 -14.79
N GLU A 148 7.19 4.18 -15.55
CA GLU A 148 8.00 5.25 -16.14
C GLU A 148 8.70 6.09 -15.08
N ALA A 149 7.98 6.57 -14.07
CA ALA A 149 8.57 7.36 -12.99
C ALA A 149 9.66 6.60 -12.21
N LEU A 150 9.51 5.28 -12.02
CA LEU A 150 10.51 4.42 -11.36
C LEU A 150 11.75 4.19 -12.24
N ILE A 151 11.56 4.04 -13.55
CA ILE A 151 12.69 3.91 -14.50
C ILE A 151 13.47 5.23 -14.58
N ASP A 152 12.78 6.36 -14.63
CA ASP A 152 13.42 7.69 -14.73
C ASP A 152 14.34 8.00 -13.55
N ILE A 153 14.01 7.50 -12.35
CA ILE A 153 14.87 7.66 -11.18
C ILE A 153 15.99 6.61 -11.11
N GLY A 154 16.02 5.62 -12.00
CA GLY A 154 16.98 4.53 -12.02
C GLY A 154 16.72 3.47 -10.95
N ALA A 155 15.45 3.11 -10.72
CA ALA A 155 15.11 2.05 -9.76
C ALA A 155 15.58 0.67 -10.24
N GLN A 156 16.17 -0.10 -9.31
CA GLN A 156 16.87 -1.34 -9.64
C GLN A 156 15.90 -2.46 -10.01
N GLY A 157 16.08 -3.08 -11.18
CA GLY A 157 15.28 -4.21 -11.64
C GLY A 157 13.89 -3.83 -12.17
N CYS A 158 13.56 -2.54 -12.26
CA CYS A 158 12.30 -2.06 -12.85
C CYS A 158 12.28 -2.21 -14.38
N ASP A 159 13.45 -2.32 -15.02
CA ASP A 159 13.63 -2.57 -16.46
C ASP A 159 12.98 -3.89 -16.94
N GLN A 160 12.88 -4.88 -16.04
CA GLN A 160 12.22 -6.17 -16.30
C GLN A 160 10.71 -6.02 -16.53
N PHE A 161 10.12 -4.90 -16.09
CA PHE A 161 8.68 -4.63 -16.16
C PHE A 161 8.32 -3.68 -17.31
N ASN A 162 9.22 -3.47 -18.28
CA ASN A 162 8.98 -2.60 -19.44
C ASN A 162 7.71 -2.98 -20.23
N GLY A 163 7.31 -4.26 -20.23
CA GLY A 163 6.06 -4.72 -20.84
C GLY A 163 4.81 -4.06 -20.24
N LEU A 164 4.85 -3.67 -18.96
CA LEU A 164 3.75 -2.99 -18.28
C LEU A 164 3.55 -1.53 -18.73
N ARG A 165 4.47 -0.97 -19.54
CA ARG A 165 4.28 0.36 -20.15
C ARG A 165 3.23 0.37 -21.27
N VAL A 166 2.97 -0.78 -21.88
CA VAL A 166 2.26 -0.88 -23.17
C VAL A 166 0.81 -1.37 -23.02
N SER A 167 0.45 -1.99 -21.89
CA SER A 167 -0.85 -2.67 -21.71
C SER A 167 -2.08 -1.75 -21.54
N ALA A 168 -1.99 -0.44 -21.76
CA ALA A 168 -3.13 0.49 -21.66
C ALA A 168 -3.93 0.64 -22.97
N SER A 169 -3.82 -0.30 -23.91
CA SER A 169 -4.39 -0.18 -25.26
C SER A 169 -4.96 -1.49 -25.81
N HIS A 170 -5.95 -2.08 -25.13
CA HIS A 170 -6.88 -3.03 -25.74
C HIS A 170 -8.26 -2.95 -25.08
#